data_AF-A0A3N5X4P6-F1
#
_entry.id   AF-A0A3N5X4P6-F1
#
_cell.length_a   1.000
_cell.length_b   1.000
_cell.length_c   1.000
_cell.angle_alpha   90.00
_cell.angle_beta   90.00
_cell.angle_gamma   90.00
#
_symmetry.space_group_name_H-M   'P 1'
#
loop_
_entity.id
_entity.type
_entity.pdbx_description
1 polymer ?
#
loop_
_entity_poly.entity_id
_entity_poly.type
_entity_poly.pdbx_seq_one_letter_code
_entity_poly.pdbx_strand_id
1 'polypeptide(L)'
;MRLHAPCVSASESGDEYYQLYFGPEESEGEFEEKFDRFNFEVKGPYLLIQRQFEMPDGGRCYVETDREGYSGHFRLRLMELSPARLSFQILGRKLNNRVEVSFSLNARQFAEVRSVAEIVFG
;
A
#
# COMPACT_ATOMS: atom_id res chain seq x y z
N MET A 1 7.80 -9.17 6.84
CA MET A 1 7.24 -9.50 5.51
C MET A 1 8.14 -8.92 4.42
N ARG A 2 8.27 -9.64 3.29
CA ARG A 2 8.94 -9.16 2.08
C ARG A 2 8.08 -9.46 0.87
N LEU A 3 7.95 -8.50 -0.04
CA LEU A 3 7.14 -8.59 -1.26
C LEU A 3 7.93 -8.01 -2.44
N HIS A 4 7.78 -8.61 -3.62
CA HIS A 4 8.14 -7.97 -4.89
C HIS A 4 6.84 -7.63 -5.61
N ALA A 5 6.69 -6.37 -6.04
CA ALA A 5 5.49 -5.85 -6.66
C ALA A 5 5.81 -5.33 -8.06
N PRO A 6 5.41 -6.07 -9.12
CA PRO A 6 5.48 -5.60 -10.50
C PRO A 6 4.61 -4.36 -10.74
N CYS A 7 3.45 -4.29 -10.09
CA CYS A 7 2.53 -3.16 -10.18
C CYS A 7 2.54 -2.34 -8.89
N VAL A 8 2.59 -1.02 -9.06
CA VAL A 8 2.50 -0.05 -7.97
C VAL A 8 1.53 1.04 -8.42
N SER A 9 0.57 1.36 -7.56
CA SER A 9 -0.35 2.48 -7.79
C SER A 9 -0.51 3.32 -6.53
N ALA A 10 -0.78 4.59 -6.75
CA ALA A 10 -1.05 5.58 -5.74
C ALA A 10 -2.35 6.29 -6.12
N SER A 11 -3.23 6.49 -5.14
CA SER A 11 -4.53 7.12 -5.37
C SER A 11 -4.90 8.05 -4.23
N GLU A 12 -5.58 9.14 -4.57
CA GLU A 12 -6.13 10.12 -3.64
C GLU A 12 -7.61 10.39 -3.97
N SER A 13 -8.39 10.72 -2.94
CA SER A 13 -9.79 11.14 -3.11
C SER A 13 -10.13 12.23 -2.10
N GLY A 14 -10.49 13.41 -2.62
CA GLY A 14 -11.12 14.50 -1.86
C GLY A 14 -10.30 15.04 -0.69
N ASP A 15 -8.98 14.88 -0.68
CA ASP A 15 -8.07 15.18 0.44
C ASP A 15 -8.34 14.39 1.74
N GLU A 16 -9.27 13.43 1.69
CA GLU A 16 -9.74 12.66 2.84
C GLU A 16 -9.20 11.23 2.83
N TYR A 17 -8.71 10.78 1.67
CA TYR A 17 -8.35 9.39 1.44
C TYR A 17 -7.10 9.27 0.59
N TYR A 18 -6.11 8.52 1.07
CA TYR A 18 -4.83 8.27 0.42
C TYR A 18 -4.48 6.80 0.49
N GLN A 19 -4.08 6.22 -0.64
CA GLN A 19 -3.80 4.79 -0.73
C GLN A 19 -2.57 4.51 -1.60
N LEU A 20 -1.75 3.58 -1.12
CA LEU A 20 -0.72 2.90 -1.88
C LEU A 20 -1.11 1.44 -2.08
N TYR A 21 -0.98 0.96 -3.31
CA TYR A 21 -1.16 -0.45 -3.64
C TYR A 21 0.10 -1.00 -4.33
N PHE A 22 0.46 -2.21 -3.92
CA PHE A 22 1.59 -2.99 -4.43
C PHE A 22 1.07 -4.39 -4.74
N GLY A 23 1.08 -4.79 -5.99
CA GLY A 23 0.40 -6.01 -6.41
C GLY A 23 1.09 -6.76 -7.54
N PRO A 24 0.54 -7.93 -7.92
CA PRO A 24 0.96 -8.67 -9.10
C PRO A 24 0.72 -7.86 -10.38
N GLU A 25 1.27 -8.33 -11.50
CA GLU A 25 0.97 -7.75 -12.82
C GLU A 25 -0.54 -7.76 -13.07
N GLU A 26 -1.09 -6.60 -13.44
CA GLU A 26 -2.46 -6.49 -13.89
C GLU A 26 -2.57 -7.18 -15.26
N SER A 27 -3.36 -8.25 -15.37
CA SER A 27 -3.68 -8.83 -16.68
C SER A 27 -4.59 -7.84 -17.42
N GLU A 28 -4.19 -7.39 -18.62
CA GLU A 28 -4.90 -6.41 -19.47
C GLU A 28 -6.33 -6.81 -19.92
N GLY A 29 -6.93 -7.85 -19.35
CA GLY A 29 -8.09 -8.55 -19.91
C GLY A 29 -9.41 -8.53 -19.13
N GLU A 30 -9.59 -7.75 -18.06
CA GLU A 30 -10.87 -7.74 -17.30
C GLU A 30 -11.28 -6.34 -16.80
N PHE A 31 -11.11 -5.31 -17.63
CA PHE A 31 -11.52 -3.93 -17.29
C PHE A 31 -12.97 -3.59 -17.63
N GLU A 32 -13.68 -4.46 -18.36
CA GLU A 32 -15.10 -4.28 -18.65
C GLU A 32 -15.93 -5.20 -17.74
N GLU A 33 -16.79 -4.60 -16.91
CA GLU A 33 -17.80 -5.23 -16.03
C GLU A 33 -17.40 -5.76 -14.65
N LYS A 34 -16.64 -5.00 -13.84
CA LYS A 34 -16.63 -5.24 -12.37
C LYS A 34 -17.01 -3.98 -11.58
N PHE A 35 -18.30 -3.67 -11.61
CA PHE A 35 -19.01 -2.85 -10.62
C PHE A 35 -19.16 -3.56 -9.25
N ASP A 36 -18.24 -4.45 -8.89
CA ASP A 36 -18.15 -5.02 -7.56
C ASP A 36 -16.69 -4.91 -7.07
N ARG A 37 -16.33 -3.70 -6.63
CA ARG A 37 -14.99 -3.36 -6.11
C ARG A 37 -14.60 -4.13 -4.83
N PHE A 38 -15.42 -5.08 -4.39
CA PHE A 38 -15.20 -5.92 -3.21
C PHE A 38 -14.87 -7.39 -3.52
N ASN A 39 -14.89 -7.82 -4.79
CA ASN A 39 -14.72 -9.24 -5.17
C ASN A 39 -13.68 -9.49 -6.29
N PHE A 40 -12.63 -8.67 -6.38
CA PHE A 40 -11.44 -9.07 -7.16
C PHE A 40 -10.59 -10.00 -6.31
N GLU A 41 -10.56 -11.29 -6.66
CA GLU A 41 -9.56 -12.21 -6.13
C GLU A 41 -8.20 -11.78 -6.71
N VAL A 42 -7.42 -11.02 -5.94
CA VAL A 42 -6.05 -10.66 -6.31
C VAL A 42 -5.23 -11.94 -6.34
N LYS A 43 -4.93 -12.42 -7.55
CA LYS A 43 -4.14 -13.64 -7.76
C LYS A 43 -2.66 -13.33 -7.57
N GLY A 44 -2.20 -13.36 -6.32
CA GLY A 44 -0.79 -13.22 -5.98
C GLY A 44 -0.57 -12.39 -4.73
N PRO A 45 0.68 -12.34 -4.24
CA PRO A 45 0.98 -11.58 -3.04
C PRO A 45 0.87 -10.07 -3.31
N TYR A 46 0.25 -9.36 -2.36
CA TYR A 46 -0.06 -7.93 -2.49
C TYR A 46 0.04 -7.20 -1.16
N LEU A 47 0.08 -5.87 -1.22
CA LEU A 47 0.03 -4.99 -0.07
C LEU A 47 -0.74 -3.71 -0.42
N LEU A 48 -1.75 -3.39 0.38
CA LEU A 48 -2.47 -2.13 0.35
C LEU A 48 -2.23 -1.39 1.66
N ILE A 49 -1.93 -0.09 1.57
CA ILE A 49 -1.75 0.80 2.71
C ILE A 49 -2.64 2.01 2.49
N GLN A 50 -3.54 2.26 3.42
CA GLN A 50 -4.52 3.33 3.33
C GLN A 50 -4.46 4.23 4.56
N ARG A 51 -4.55 5.54 4.34
CA ARG A 51 -4.80 6.54 5.36
C ARG A 51 -6.07 7.31 5.02
N GLN A 52 -6.95 7.42 6.00
CA GLN A 52 -8.22 8.13 5.88
C GLN A 52 -8.33 9.19 6.96
N PHE A 53 -8.98 10.31 6.64
CA PHE A 53 -9.14 11.47 7.52
C PHE A 53 -10.61 11.74 7.89
N GLU A 54 -11.58 11.08 7.24
CA GLU A 54 -13.01 11.25 7.53
C GLU A 54 -13.39 10.91 8.98
N MET A 55 -12.65 9.99 9.61
CA MET A 55 -12.86 9.62 11.01
C MET A 55 -11.54 9.61 11.79
N PRO A 56 -11.55 9.96 13.09
CA PRO A 56 -10.35 9.92 13.93
C PRO A 56 -9.79 8.49 14.04
N ASP A 57 -8.75 8.20 13.26
CA ASP A 57 -8.06 6.90 13.24
C ASP A 57 -6.92 6.79 14.29
N GLY A 58 -6.61 7.89 14.98
CA GLY A 58 -5.51 7.99 15.94
C GLY A 58 -4.12 7.92 15.30
N GLY A 59 -4.02 8.32 14.03
CA GLY A 59 -2.82 8.27 13.19
C GLY A 59 -2.47 6.86 12.75
N ARG A 60 -3.47 6.02 12.46
CA ARG A 60 -3.29 4.61 12.10
C ARG A 60 -3.66 4.37 10.65
N CYS A 61 -2.74 3.79 9.89
CA CYS A 61 -3.02 3.33 8.54
C CYS A 61 -3.72 1.97 8.59
N TYR A 62 -4.70 1.78 7.72
CA TYR A 62 -5.19 0.45 7.37
C TYR A 62 -4.16 -0.24 6.46
N VAL A 63 -3.84 -1.48 6.77
CA VAL A 63 -2.97 -2.35 5.99
C VAL A 63 -3.77 -3.58 5.59
N GLU A 64 -3.66 -4.00 4.33
CA GLU A 64 -4.24 -5.24 3.84
C GLU A 64 -3.24 -6.00 2.96
N THR A 65 -3.22 -7.32 3.08
CA THR A 65 -2.34 -8.22 2.34
C THR A 65 -2.85 -9.66 2.42
N ASP A 66 -2.39 -10.52 1.52
CA ASP A 66 -2.59 -11.98 1.53
C ASP A 66 -1.88 -12.67 2.72
N ARG A 67 -1.02 -11.96 3.43
CA ARG A 67 -0.19 -12.50 4.51
C ARG A 67 -0.91 -12.43 5.86
N GLU A 68 -1.16 -13.61 6.43
CA GLU A 68 -1.83 -13.72 7.72
C GLU A 68 -1.16 -12.88 8.81
N GLY A 69 -1.98 -12.16 9.58
CA GLY A 69 -1.52 -11.35 10.69
C GLY A 69 -0.88 -10.02 10.30
N TYR A 70 -0.82 -9.65 9.01
CA TYR A 70 -0.37 -8.32 8.58
C TYR A 70 -1.52 -7.35 8.28
N SER A 71 -2.74 -7.82 8.09
CA SER A 71 -3.91 -6.98 7.85
C SER A 71 -4.47 -6.34 9.14
N GLY A 72 -4.95 -5.10 9.06
CA GLY A 72 -5.52 -4.35 10.18
C GLY A 72 -5.05 -2.90 10.28
N HIS A 73 -5.39 -2.22 11.37
CA HIS A 73 -5.05 -0.82 11.60
C HIS A 73 -3.79 -0.68 12.47
N PHE A 74 -2.77 0.00 11.96
CA PHE A 74 -1.46 0.12 12.60
C PHE A 74 -0.90 1.53 12.55
N ARG A 75 -0.11 1.89 13.56
CA ARG A 75 0.82 3.00 13.42
C ARG A 75 2.04 2.52 12.65
N LEU A 76 2.37 3.21 11.58
CA LEU A 76 3.50 2.87 10.71
C LEU A 76 4.62 3.89 10.87
N ARG A 77 5.86 3.45 10.65
CA ARG A 77 7.03 4.33 10.54
C ARG A 77 7.74 4.03 9.24
N LEU A 78 7.79 5.02 8.35
CA LEU A 78 8.59 4.94 7.13
C LEU A 78 10.07 4.78 7.48
N MET A 79 10.72 3.80 6.87
CA MET A 79 12.15 3.54 7.04
C MET A 79 12.93 3.87 5.76
N GLU A 80 12.36 3.55 4.60
CA GLU A 80 12.97 3.84 3.30
C GLU A 80 11.87 4.02 2.24
N LEU A 81 12.05 5.02 1.38
CA LEU A 81 11.30 5.16 0.13
C LEU A 81 12.28 5.57 -0.98
N SER A 82 12.37 4.76 -2.02
CA SER A 82 13.19 4.99 -3.21
C SER A 82 12.47 4.47 -4.46
N PRO A 83 12.95 4.77 -5.68
CA PRO A 83 12.35 4.27 -6.91
C PRO A 83 12.32 2.74 -7.05
N ALA A 84 13.04 2.01 -6.19
CA ALA A 84 13.12 0.55 -6.24
C ALA A 84 12.62 -0.15 -4.94
N ARG A 85 12.29 0.62 -3.90
CA ARG A 85 11.98 0.03 -2.59
C ARG A 85 11.12 0.94 -1.72
N LEU A 86 10.18 0.32 -1.01
CA LEU A 86 9.52 0.86 0.18
C LEU A 86 9.85 -0.05 1.37
N SER A 87 10.20 0.51 2.52
CA SER A 87 10.22 -0.24 3.77
C SER A 87 9.67 0.57 4.93
N PHE A 88 8.94 -0.10 5.82
CA PHE A 88 8.37 0.52 7.00
C PHE A 88 8.29 -0.46 8.17
N GLN A 89 8.07 0.10 9.35
CA GLN A 89 7.87 -0.65 10.58
C GLN A 89 6.45 -0.47 11.10
N ILE A 90 5.81 -1.57 11.48
CA ILE A 90 4.56 -1.59 12.26
C ILE A 90 4.93 -1.39 13.73
N LEU A 91 4.54 -0.24 14.29
CA LEU A 91 4.83 0.12 15.67
C LEU A 91 4.00 -0.71 16.66
N GLY A 92 4.57 -0.97 17.83
CA GLY A 92 3.92 -1.78 18.89
C GLY A 92 4.08 -3.30 18.73
N ARG A 93 4.61 -3.79 17.60
CA ARG A 93 4.93 -5.21 17.41
C ARG A 93 6.37 -5.53 17.80
N LYS A 94 6.55 -6.60 18.59
CA LYS A 94 7.89 -7.13 18.98
C LYS A 94 8.55 -7.96 17.89
N LEU A 95 7.76 -8.79 17.21
CA LEU A 95 8.20 -9.66 16.10
C LEU A 95 7.39 -9.32 14.84
N ASN A 96 7.90 -9.71 13.67
CA ASN A 96 7.20 -9.55 12.38
C ASN A 96 6.76 -8.10 12.11
N ASN A 97 7.53 -7.13 12.62
CA ASN A 97 7.17 -5.71 12.58
C ASN A 97 7.71 -4.96 11.35
N ARG A 98 8.61 -5.56 10.56
CA ARG A 98 9.18 -4.92 9.38
C ARG A 98 8.52 -5.43 8.11
N VAL A 99 8.19 -4.51 7.22
CA VAL A 99 7.66 -4.76 5.88
C VAL A 99 8.61 -4.13 4.87
N GLU A 100 8.94 -4.89 3.83
CA GLU A 100 9.76 -4.42 2.72
C GLU A 100 9.09 -4.82 1.40
N VAL A 101 9.01 -3.86 0.48
CA VAL A 101 8.48 -4.06 -0.87
C VAL A 101 9.56 -3.63 -1.86
N SER A 102 9.90 -4.48 -2.81
CA SER A 102 10.73 -4.12 -3.97
C SER A 102 9.86 -3.93 -5.21
N PHE A 103 10.20 -2.94 -6.02
CA PHE A 103 9.51 -2.59 -7.26
C PHE A 103 10.48 -1.89 -8.21
N SER A 104 10.02 -1.41 -9.36
CA SER A 104 10.83 -0.60 -10.28
C SER A 104 9.98 0.52 -10.87
N LEU A 105 10.20 1.75 -10.40
CA LEU A 105 9.48 2.94 -10.85
C LEU A 105 10.38 3.84 -11.67
N ASN A 106 9.82 4.41 -12.75
CA ASN A 106 10.43 5.55 -13.42
C ASN A 106 10.24 6.84 -12.58
N ALA A 107 10.90 7.92 -12.98
CA ALA A 107 10.88 9.18 -12.24
C ALA A 107 9.47 9.76 -12.04
N ARG A 108 8.58 9.63 -13.05
CA ARG A 108 7.21 10.12 -12.98
C ARG A 108 6.39 9.29 -11.98
N GLN A 109 6.40 7.97 -12.13
CA GLN A 109 5.69 7.06 -11.24
C GLN A 109 6.17 7.21 -9.79
N PHE A 110 7.48 7.37 -9.60
CA PHE A 110 8.04 7.59 -8.27
C PHE A 110 7.56 8.89 -7.64
N ALA A 111 7.44 9.98 -8.41
CA ALA A 111 6.92 11.25 -7.89
C ALA A 111 5.46 11.12 -7.41
N GLU A 112 4.62 10.41 -8.18
CA GLU A 112 3.21 10.13 -7.83
C GLU A 112 3.11 9.25 -6.57
N VAL A 113 3.91 8.18 -6.48
CA VAL A 113 3.95 7.32 -5.28
C VAL A 113 4.47 8.09 -4.07
N ARG A 114 5.47 8.95 -4.26
CA ARG A 114 6.09 9.71 -3.19
C ARG A 114 5.13 10.71 -2.55
N SER A 115 4.36 11.45 -3.33
CA SER A 115 3.41 12.44 -2.79
C SER A 115 2.38 11.77 -1.87
N VAL A 116 1.84 10.63 -2.29
CA VAL A 116 0.88 9.86 -1.49
C VAL A 116 1.56 9.19 -0.29
N ALA A 117 2.77 8.66 -0.45
CA ALA A 117 3.51 8.04 0.64
C ALA A 117 3.86 9.03 1.77
N GLU A 118 4.25 10.26 1.43
CA GLU A 118 4.51 11.31 2.43
C GLU A 118 3.28 11.55 3.32
N ILE A 119 2.07 11.52 2.75
CA ILE A 119 0.82 11.69 3.50
C ILE A 119 0.46 10.42 4.30
N VAL A 120 0.56 9.24 3.67
CA VAL A 120 0.25 7.97 4.32
C VAL A 120 1.12 7.75 5.56
N PHE A 121 2.43 8.04 5.48
CA PHE A 121 3.34 7.78 6.59
C PHE A 121 3.49 8.92 7.60
N GLY A 122 2.99 10.12 7.29
CA GLY A 122 2.92 11.25 8.23
C GLY A 122 4.16 12.15 8.19
#